data_AF-A0A8J6YCP6-F1
#
_entry.id   AF-A0A8J6YCP6-F1
#
_cell.length_a   1.000
_cell.length_b   1.000
_cell.length_c   1.000
_cell.angle_alpha   90.00
_cell.angle_beta   90.00
_cell.angle_gamma   90.00
#
_symmetry.space_group_name_H-M   'P 1'
#
loop_
_entity.id
_entity.type
_entity.pdbx_description
1 polymer ?
#
loop_
_entity_poly.entity_id
_entity_poly.type
_entity_poly.pdbx_seq_one_letter_code
_entity_poly.pdbx_strand_id
1 'polypeptide(L)'
;MKDETKTKLAALNFDNLPANVEGFTLKRVYAADEDKFIFFTYADDATHCVIKIYFHEETHEFKVSQRIGLTEFCLTNFFTEDLTHFKELISSELGGVLKNLRDIRNKKFNAFLREKKIDAWSYGLELPATLEGFELFISPAAPVEVTNGSFIIINYADFAINSDFVLYYNIYTDEFSGETRINNAPHVIYTFDAKTLDELTDKLKNHLSAELKAIRQ
;
A
#
# COMPACT_ATOMS: atom_id res chain seq x y z
N MET A 1 7.06 -2.67 23.33
CA MET A 1 6.68 -1.41 24.02
C MET A 1 6.44 -1.64 25.52
N LYS A 2 6.99 -0.78 26.38
CA LYS A 2 6.80 -0.83 27.86
C LYS A 2 5.37 -0.42 28.26
N ASP A 3 4.83 -0.98 29.34
CA ASP A 3 3.44 -0.72 29.76
C ASP A 3 3.20 0.74 30.21
N GLU A 4 4.21 1.39 30.78
CA GLU A 4 4.14 2.83 31.10
C GLU A 4 3.94 3.67 29.83
N THR A 5 4.68 3.35 28.75
CA THR A 5 4.54 4.02 27.45
C THR A 5 3.15 3.82 26.87
N LYS A 6 2.64 2.58 26.86
CA LYS A 6 1.27 2.29 26.40
C LYS A 6 0.23 3.10 27.16
N THR A 7 0.37 3.21 28.48
CA THR A 7 -0.55 3.98 29.34
C THR A 7 -0.52 5.47 28.98
N LYS A 8 0.67 6.04 28.77
CA LYS A 8 0.81 7.44 28.31
C LYS A 8 0.18 7.66 26.94
N LEU A 9 0.41 6.75 25.99
CA LEU A 9 -0.13 6.84 24.63
C LEU A 9 -1.66 6.66 24.60
N ALA A 10 -2.19 5.74 25.41
CA ALA A 10 -3.64 5.51 25.53
C ALA A 10 -4.37 6.73 26.13
N ALA A 11 -3.69 7.55 26.92
CA ALA A 11 -4.24 8.80 27.46
C ALA A 11 -4.24 9.95 26.44
N LEU A 12 -3.55 9.81 25.29
CA LEU A 12 -3.54 10.85 24.27
C LEU A 12 -4.88 10.89 23.54
N ASN A 13 -5.43 12.09 23.39
CA ASN A 13 -6.70 12.26 22.69
C ASN A 13 -6.52 13.00 21.36
N PHE A 14 -7.16 12.46 20.32
CA PHE A 14 -7.35 13.09 19.02
C PHE A 14 -8.83 13.44 18.89
N ASP A 15 -9.16 14.66 19.30
CA ASP A 15 -10.52 15.21 19.32
C ASP A 15 -10.95 15.75 17.95
N ASN A 16 -12.26 15.87 17.75
CA ASN A 16 -12.87 16.52 16.58
C ASN A 16 -12.56 15.88 15.21
N LEU A 17 -12.14 14.61 15.20
CA LEU A 17 -12.00 13.85 13.96
C LEU A 17 -13.37 13.47 13.39
N PRO A 18 -13.67 13.77 12.11
CA PRO A 18 -14.93 13.38 11.51
C PRO A 18 -15.10 11.85 11.45
N ALA A 19 -16.32 11.36 11.69
CA ALA A 19 -16.58 9.92 11.63
C ALA A 19 -16.42 9.33 10.21
N ASN A 20 -16.65 10.15 9.18
CA ASN A 20 -16.44 9.80 7.78
C ASN A 20 -15.76 10.96 7.04
N VAL A 21 -14.77 10.64 6.21
CA VAL A 21 -14.06 11.58 5.34
C VAL A 21 -13.79 10.89 4.02
N GLU A 22 -14.24 11.48 2.90
CA GLU A 22 -13.99 10.94 1.55
C GLU A 22 -14.41 9.46 1.37
N GLY A 23 -15.43 9.00 2.10
CA GLY A 23 -15.88 7.60 2.07
C GLY A 23 -15.18 6.69 3.07
N PHE A 24 -14.06 7.12 3.67
CA PHE A 24 -13.36 6.38 4.72
C PHE A 24 -14.04 6.55 6.07
N THR A 25 -14.17 5.46 6.82
CA THR A 25 -14.78 5.45 8.15
C THR A 25 -13.70 5.42 9.23
N LEU A 26 -13.84 6.31 10.22
CA LEU A 26 -12.97 6.36 11.39
C LEU A 26 -13.21 5.16 12.32
N LYS A 27 -12.15 4.45 12.68
CA LYS A 27 -12.13 3.42 13.71
C LYS A 27 -11.08 3.77 14.76
N ARG A 28 -11.51 4.00 16.00
CA ARG A 28 -10.61 4.19 17.14
C ARG A 28 -10.11 2.84 17.63
N VAL A 29 -8.78 2.69 17.75
CA VAL A 29 -8.12 1.42 18.06
C VAL A 29 -7.49 1.47 19.44
N TYR A 30 -6.60 2.45 19.70
CA TYR A 30 -5.89 2.62 20.96
C TYR A 30 -5.28 1.33 21.52
N ALA A 31 -4.54 0.62 20.67
CA ALA A 31 -3.94 -0.67 21.03
C ALA A 31 -2.50 -0.76 20.52
N ALA A 32 -1.68 -1.50 21.27
CA ALA A 32 -0.35 -1.87 20.84
C ALA A 32 -0.41 -3.03 19.84
N ASP A 33 0.40 -2.95 18.80
CA ASP A 33 0.59 -3.96 17.76
C ASP A 33 2.09 -4.04 17.47
N GLU A 34 2.74 -5.11 17.94
CA GLU A 34 4.21 -5.27 17.91
C GLU A 34 4.99 -4.06 18.48
N ASP A 35 5.64 -3.29 17.61
CA ASP A 35 6.43 -2.10 17.87
C ASP A 35 5.64 -0.79 17.69
N LYS A 36 4.34 -0.88 17.39
CA LYS A 36 3.46 0.27 17.13
C LYS A 36 2.41 0.40 18.23
N PHE A 37 1.98 1.63 18.47
CA PHE A 37 0.75 1.93 19.17
C PHE A 37 -0.20 2.63 18.22
N ILE A 38 -1.26 1.94 17.80
CA ILE A 38 -2.22 2.43 16.82
C ILE A 38 -3.29 3.24 17.56
N PHE A 39 -3.42 4.52 17.22
CA PHE A 39 -4.44 5.38 17.79
C PHE A 39 -5.79 5.15 17.11
N PHE A 40 -5.82 5.30 15.78
CA PHE A 40 -7.01 5.14 14.98
C PHE A 40 -6.66 4.87 13.52
N THR A 41 -7.65 4.41 12.77
CA THR A 41 -7.57 4.21 11.33
C THR A 41 -8.74 4.88 10.64
N TYR A 42 -8.54 5.27 9.39
CA TYR A 42 -9.59 5.55 8.42
C TYR A 42 -9.58 4.43 7.40
N ALA A 43 -10.67 3.70 7.25
CA ALA A 43 -10.74 2.54 6.35
C ALA A 43 -11.89 2.68 5.35
N ASP A 44 -11.61 2.29 4.12
CA ASP A 44 -12.62 2.00 3.10
C ASP A 44 -12.49 0.52 2.73
N ASP A 45 -13.38 -0.28 3.32
CA ASP A 45 -13.37 -1.73 3.13
C ASP A 45 -13.70 -2.12 1.69
N ALA A 46 -14.45 -1.29 0.95
CA ALA A 46 -14.82 -1.58 -0.44
C ALA A 46 -13.62 -1.44 -1.40
N THR A 47 -12.65 -0.59 -1.06
CA THR A 47 -11.44 -0.40 -1.88
C THR A 47 -10.19 -1.04 -1.26
N HIS A 48 -10.33 -1.72 -0.11
CA HIS A 48 -9.22 -2.26 0.69
C HIS A 48 -8.14 -1.21 1.01
N CYS A 49 -8.55 0.05 1.19
CA CYS A 49 -7.65 1.16 1.48
C CYS A 49 -7.75 1.56 2.96
N VAL A 50 -6.61 1.79 3.60
CA VAL A 50 -6.55 2.18 5.02
C VAL A 50 -5.49 3.25 5.24
N ILE A 51 -5.84 4.30 5.99
CA ILE A 51 -4.86 5.19 6.63
C ILE A 51 -4.77 4.81 8.11
N LYS A 52 -3.56 4.65 8.63
CA LYS A 52 -3.30 4.28 10.03
C LYS A 52 -2.44 5.35 10.68
N ILE A 53 -2.87 5.79 11.87
CA ILE A 53 -2.20 6.80 12.67
C ILE A 53 -1.66 6.11 13.91
N TYR A 54 -0.35 6.18 14.11
CA TYR A 54 0.31 5.38 15.14
C TYR A 54 1.57 6.07 15.69
N PHE A 55 2.00 5.63 16.86
CA PHE A 55 3.32 5.91 17.42
C PHE A 55 4.21 4.69 17.21
N HIS A 56 5.45 4.92 16.78
CA HIS A 56 6.43 3.87 16.51
C HIS A 56 7.45 3.80 17.66
N GLU A 57 7.49 2.69 18.39
CA GLU A 57 8.32 2.53 19.59
C GLU A 57 9.81 2.60 19.25
N GLU A 58 10.25 1.99 18.15
CA GLU A 58 11.68 1.89 17.84
C GLU A 58 12.29 3.24 17.47
N THR A 59 11.53 4.09 16.77
CA THR A 59 12.02 5.42 16.36
C THR A 59 11.50 6.55 17.24
N HIS A 60 10.62 6.26 18.19
CA HIS A 60 9.97 7.25 19.06
C HIS A 60 9.23 8.38 18.32
N GLU A 61 8.70 8.09 17.14
CA GLU A 61 8.01 9.05 16.29
C GLU A 61 6.52 8.71 16.15
N PHE A 62 5.69 9.75 16.05
CA PHE A 62 4.35 9.67 15.48
C PHE A 62 4.45 9.56 13.96
N LYS A 63 3.62 8.69 13.38
CA LYS A 63 3.63 8.36 11.95
C LYS A 63 2.23 8.16 11.41
N VAL A 64 2.12 8.35 10.11
CA VAL A 64 0.96 7.97 9.32
C VAL A 64 1.42 6.95 8.28
N SER A 65 0.70 5.84 8.14
CA SER A 65 0.84 4.93 7.01
C SER A 65 -0.43 4.90 6.16
N GLN A 66 -0.24 4.62 4.88
CA GLN A 66 -1.31 4.29 3.95
C GLN A 66 -1.14 2.84 3.49
N ARG A 67 -2.25 2.13 3.36
CA ARG A 67 -2.31 0.77 2.82
C ARG A 67 -3.26 0.74 1.64
N ILE A 68 -2.83 0.10 0.57
CA ILE A 68 -3.63 -0.16 -0.64
C ILE A 68 -3.60 -1.67 -0.86
N GLY A 69 -4.75 -2.32 -0.73
CA GLY A 69 -4.80 -3.78 -0.70
C GLY A 69 -4.02 -4.30 0.51
N LEU A 70 -2.97 -5.08 0.28
CA LEU A 70 -2.09 -5.58 1.34
C LEU A 70 -0.75 -4.84 1.44
N THR A 71 -0.48 -3.89 0.54
CA THR A 71 0.78 -3.13 0.57
C THR A 71 0.64 -1.89 1.43
N GLU A 72 1.47 -1.77 2.48
CA GLU A 72 1.51 -0.63 3.40
C GLU A 72 2.79 0.21 3.23
N PHE A 73 2.63 1.53 3.23
CA PHE A 73 3.72 2.49 3.10
C PHE A 73 3.60 3.58 4.16
N CYS A 74 4.73 4.04 4.68
CA CYS A 74 4.77 5.16 5.62
C CYS A 74 4.87 6.49 4.89
N LEU A 75 4.09 7.47 5.34
CA LEU A 75 4.10 8.84 4.82
C LEU A 75 5.14 9.66 5.59
N THR A 76 6.32 9.83 4.99
CA THR A 76 7.49 10.46 5.63
C THR A 76 7.26 11.91 6.01
N ASN A 77 6.34 12.62 5.35
CA ASN A 77 5.96 14.00 5.70
C ASN A 77 5.28 14.12 7.07
N PHE A 78 4.84 13.01 7.67
CA PHE A 78 4.22 12.99 9.01
C PHE A 78 5.18 12.58 10.13
N PHE A 79 6.44 12.27 9.83
CA PHE A 79 7.36 11.78 10.86
C PHE A 79 7.74 12.90 11.81
N THR A 80 7.39 12.74 13.09
CA THR A 80 7.74 13.72 14.12
C THR A 80 7.65 13.10 15.52
N GLU A 81 8.50 13.55 16.43
CA GLU A 81 8.45 13.19 17.86
C GLU A 81 7.50 14.13 18.64
N ASP A 82 7.11 15.28 18.07
CA ASP A 82 6.29 16.30 18.73
C ASP A 82 4.79 16.05 18.48
N LEU A 83 4.07 15.67 19.54
CA LEU A 83 2.62 15.44 19.49
C LEU A 83 1.82 16.67 19.06
N THR A 84 2.23 17.87 19.47
CA THR A 84 1.52 19.11 19.15
C THR A 84 1.59 19.36 17.66
N HIS A 85 2.81 19.30 17.11
CA HIS A 85 3.02 19.42 15.67
C HIS A 85 2.33 18.30 14.89
N PHE A 86 2.36 17.06 15.40
CA PHE A 86 1.67 15.94 14.78
C PHE A 86 0.16 16.16 14.67
N LYS A 87 -0.48 16.67 15.73
CA LYS A 87 -1.92 16.98 15.70
C LYS A 87 -2.26 18.07 14.69
N GLU A 88 -1.39 19.06 14.53
CA GLU A 88 -1.53 20.09 13.50
C GLU A 88 -1.45 19.48 12.09
N LEU A 89 -0.45 18.63 11.82
CA LEU A 89 -0.32 17.91 10.54
C LEU A 89 -1.54 17.04 10.24
N ILE A 90 -2.05 16.28 11.21
CA ILE A 90 -3.28 15.49 11.06
C ILE A 90 -4.46 16.38 10.71
N SER A 91 -4.57 17.55 11.34
CA SER A 91 -5.69 18.47 11.11
C SER A 91 -5.63 19.16 9.74
N SER A 92 -4.42 19.47 9.23
CA SER A 92 -4.22 20.21 7.99
C SER A 92 -4.09 19.32 6.75
N GLU A 93 -3.45 18.15 6.85
CA GLU A 93 -3.04 17.36 5.68
C GLU A 93 -3.84 16.07 5.48
N LEU A 94 -4.39 15.47 6.54
CA LEU A 94 -5.01 14.13 6.47
C LEU A 94 -6.17 14.05 5.46
N GLY A 95 -6.98 15.11 5.36
CA GLY A 95 -8.07 15.16 4.39
C GLY A 95 -7.58 15.08 2.94
N GLY A 96 -6.46 15.73 2.62
CA GLY A 96 -5.82 15.65 1.31
C GLY A 96 -5.26 14.26 1.02
N VAL A 97 -4.66 13.62 2.01
CA VAL A 97 -4.16 12.23 1.91
C VAL A 97 -5.32 11.26 1.61
N LEU A 98 -6.41 11.33 2.37
CA LEU A 98 -7.58 10.47 2.16
C LEU A 98 -8.21 10.66 0.78
N LYS A 99 -8.33 11.91 0.33
CA LYS A 99 -8.80 12.21 -1.02
C LYS A 99 -7.88 11.63 -2.10
N ASN A 100 -6.57 11.81 -1.95
CA ASN A 100 -5.59 11.26 -2.88
C ASN A 100 -5.63 9.73 -2.94
N LEU A 101 -5.84 9.07 -1.79
CA LEU A 101 -5.97 7.62 -1.69
C LEU A 101 -7.26 7.12 -2.36
N ARG A 102 -8.40 7.81 -2.13
CA ARG A 102 -9.67 7.54 -2.81
C ARG A 102 -9.53 7.58 -4.33
N ASP A 103 -8.89 8.63 -4.83
CA ASP A 103 -8.78 8.91 -6.26
C ASP A 103 -7.63 8.16 -6.94
N ILE A 104 -6.84 7.39 -6.18
CA ILE A 104 -5.53 6.88 -6.65
C ILE A 104 -5.65 6.01 -7.90
N ARG A 105 -6.73 5.23 -8.02
CA ARG A 105 -7.01 4.35 -9.16
C ARG A 105 -7.56 5.10 -10.38
N ASN A 106 -8.04 6.33 -10.19
CA ASN A 106 -8.60 7.18 -11.24
C ASN A 106 -7.58 8.21 -11.75
N LYS A 107 -6.36 8.20 -11.23
CA LYS A 107 -5.29 9.09 -11.69
C LYS A 107 -4.94 8.75 -13.13
N LYS A 108 -4.77 9.80 -13.95
CA LYS A 108 -4.30 9.64 -15.34
C LYS A 108 -2.86 9.11 -15.33
N PHE A 109 -2.54 8.25 -16.29
CA PHE A 109 -1.17 7.87 -16.58
C PHE A 109 -0.27 9.10 -16.70
N ASN A 110 0.81 9.11 -15.94
CA ASN A 110 1.86 10.11 -16.09
C ASN A 110 2.65 9.87 -17.39
N ALA A 111 3.48 10.84 -17.77
CA ALA A 111 4.26 10.78 -19.00
C ALA A 111 5.23 9.58 -19.03
N PHE A 112 5.85 9.25 -17.89
CA PHE A 112 6.83 8.16 -17.78
C PHE A 112 6.21 6.78 -18.03
N LEU A 113 5.03 6.51 -17.50
CA LEU A 113 4.32 5.25 -17.72
C LEU A 113 3.88 5.09 -19.19
N ARG A 114 3.50 6.19 -19.84
CA ARG A 114 3.17 6.21 -21.27
C ARG A 114 4.40 5.99 -22.15
N GLU A 115 5.53 6.58 -21.77
CA GLU A 115 6.81 6.34 -22.44
C GLU A 115 7.23 4.87 -22.33
N LYS A 116 7.02 4.24 -21.16
CA LYS A 116 7.20 2.80 -20.97
C LYS A 116 6.14 1.95 -21.66
N LYS A 117 5.09 2.57 -22.21
CA LYS A 117 3.96 1.94 -22.92
C LYS A 117 3.17 0.93 -22.08
N ILE A 118 3.11 1.13 -20.76
CA ILE A 118 2.37 0.24 -19.85
C ILE A 118 0.85 0.27 -20.18
N ASP A 119 0.34 1.43 -20.61
CA ASP A 119 -1.05 1.63 -21.05
C ASP A 119 -1.39 0.95 -22.38
N ALA A 120 -0.38 0.57 -23.17
CA ALA A 120 -0.53 -0.11 -24.46
C ALA A 120 0.03 -1.54 -24.45
N TRP A 121 0.38 -2.07 -23.27
CA TRP A 121 0.98 -3.39 -23.12
C TRP A 121 -0.07 -4.49 -23.23
N SER A 122 -0.20 -5.09 -24.42
CA SER A 122 -1.25 -6.08 -24.74
C SER A 122 -1.35 -7.22 -23.73
N TYR A 123 -0.23 -7.89 -23.41
CA TYR A 123 -0.22 -8.99 -22.47
C TYR A 123 -0.71 -8.57 -21.07
N GLY A 124 -0.28 -7.41 -20.59
CA GLY A 124 -0.71 -6.88 -19.29
C GLY A 124 -2.22 -6.56 -19.24
N LEU A 125 -2.77 -6.04 -20.34
CA LEU A 125 -4.20 -5.73 -20.46
C LEU A 125 -5.09 -6.97 -20.62
N GLU A 126 -4.51 -8.09 -21.05
CA GLU A 126 -5.19 -9.39 -21.22
C GLU A 126 -5.07 -10.30 -19.99
N LEU A 127 -4.42 -9.84 -18.92
CA LEU A 127 -4.32 -10.59 -17.67
C LEU A 127 -5.71 -10.95 -17.14
N PRO A 128 -5.94 -12.21 -16.73
CA PRO A 128 -7.25 -12.65 -16.28
C PRO A 128 -7.64 -11.97 -14.96
N ALA A 129 -8.93 -11.65 -14.82
CA ALA A 129 -9.45 -11.04 -13.59
C ALA A 129 -9.23 -11.94 -12.35
N THR A 130 -9.12 -13.26 -12.54
CA THR A 130 -8.75 -14.21 -11.49
C THR A 130 -7.72 -15.20 -11.99
N LEU A 131 -6.77 -15.58 -11.14
CA LEU A 131 -5.74 -16.57 -11.45
C LEU A 131 -5.33 -17.31 -10.18
N GLU A 132 -5.42 -18.65 -10.19
CA GLU A 132 -5.02 -19.51 -9.07
C GLU A 132 -5.64 -19.12 -7.71
N GLY A 133 -6.87 -18.59 -7.74
CA GLY A 133 -7.61 -18.15 -6.54
C GLY A 133 -7.29 -16.74 -6.06
N PHE A 134 -6.46 -15.98 -6.78
CA PHE A 134 -6.22 -14.56 -6.55
C PHE A 134 -7.05 -13.72 -7.51
N GLU A 135 -7.48 -12.54 -7.07
CA GLU A 135 -8.11 -11.50 -7.89
C GLU A 135 -7.07 -10.50 -8.39
N LEU A 136 -7.17 -10.08 -9.65
CA LEU A 136 -6.39 -8.98 -10.19
C LEU A 136 -6.90 -7.64 -9.62
N PHE A 137 -6.39 -7.28 -8.44
CA PHE A 137 -6.80 -6.11 -7.68
C PHE A 137 -6.28 -4.79 -8.25
N ILE A 138 -5.05 -4.78 -8.77
CA ILE A 138 -4.48 -3.67 -9.54
C ILE A 138 -4.01 -4.22 -10.88
N SER A 139 -4.48 -3.61 -11.97
CA SER A 139 -4.14 -4.01 -13.32
C SER A 139 -3.27 -2.96 -14.02
N PRO A 140 -2.55 -3.35 -15.09
CA PRO A 140 -1.74 -2.41 -15.86
C PRO A 140 -2.55 -1.28 -16.49
N ALA A 141 -3.88 -1.38 -16.58
CA ALA A 141 -4.77 -0.33 -17.09
C ALA A 141 -5.01 0.81 -16.10
N ALA A 142 -4.72 0.60 -14.81
CA ALA A 142 -4.88 1.60 -13.76
C ALA A 142 -3.79 1.44 -12.68
N PRO A 143 -2.51 1.66 -13.04
CA PRO A 143 -1.40 1.52 -12.12
C PRO A 143 -1.47 2.55 -11.00
N VAL A 144 -0.98 2.16 -9.83
CA VAL A 144 -1.09 2.94 -8.59
C VAL A 144 0.27 3.49 -8.21
N GLU A 145 0.37 4.81 -8.12
CA GLU A 145 1.57 5.50 -7.63
C GLU A 145 1.79 5.22 -6.14
N VAL A 146 3.01 4.84 -5.77
CA VAL A 146 3.42 4.64 -4.37
C VAL A 146 4.66 5.47 -4.07
N THR A 147 5.41 5.14 -3.02
CA THR A 147 6.57 5.93 -2.59
C THR A 147 7.78 5.80 -3.54
N ASN A 148 8.67 6.80 -3.51
CA ASN A 148 9.99 6.76 -4.15
C ASN A 148 9.94 6.49 -5.67
N GLY A 149 8.95 7.04 -6.37
CA GLY A 149 8.80 6.91 -7.82
C GLY A 149 8.39 5.52 -8.29
N SER A 150 7.94 4.65 -7.38
CA SER A 150 7.44 3.32 -7.72
C SER A 150 5.95 3.36 -8.02
N PHE A 151 5.52 2.47 -8.91
CA PHE A 151 4.13 2.24 -9.28
C PHE A 151 3.82 0.77 -9.12
N ILE A 152 2.73 0.42 -8.43
CA ILE A 152 2.17 -0.92 -8.51
C ILE A 152 1.47 -1.03 -9.86
N ILE A 153 1.95 -1.93 -10.72
CA ILE A 153 1.41 -2.13 -12.06
C ILE A 153 0.57 -3.40 -12.18
N ILE A 154 0.86 -4.41 -11.36
CA ILE A 154 0.06 -5.64 -11.23
C ILE A 154 -0.02 -5.98 -9.75
N ASN A 155 -1.20 -6.30 -9.26
CA ASN A 155 -1.37 -6.92 -7.94
C ASN A 155 -2.45 -8.00 -8.03
N TYR A 156 -2.04 -9.25 -7.83
CA TYR A 156 -2.95 -10.38 -7.64
C TYR A 156 -3.07 -10.64 -6.14
N ALA A 157 -4.24 -10.42 -5.56
CA ALA A 157 -4.46 -10.50 -4.12
C ALA A 157 -5.53 -11.54 -3.75
N ASP A 158 -5.28 -12.26 -2.65
CA ASP A 158 -6.28 -13.03 -1.92
C ASP A 158 -6.36 -12.48 -0.50
N PHE A 159 -7.35 -11.62 -0.28
CA PHE A 159 -7.59 -10.97 1.00
C PHE A 159 -8.03 -11.94 2.10
N ALA A 160 -8.55 -13.13 1.77
CA ALA A 160 -8.99 -14.09 2.78
C ALA A 160 -7.82 -14.74 3.51
N ILE A 161 -6.66 -14.87 2.84
CA ILE A 161 -5.43 -15.43 3.42
C ILE A 161 -4.35 -14.37 3.67
N ASN A 162 -4.66 -13.08 3.43
CA ASN A 162 -3.72 -11.96 3.54
C ASN A 162 -2.43 -12.18 2.73
N SER A 163 -2.58 -12.64 1.48
CA SER A 163 -1.44 -12.93 0.61
C SER A 163 -1.63 -12.30 -0.77
N ASP A 164 -0.53 -11.87 -1.38
CA ASP A 164 -0.55 -11.29 -2.71
C ASP A 164 0.77 -11.45 -3.47
N PHE A 165 0.69 -11.27 -4.78
CA PHE A 165 1.82 -11.00 -5.66
C PHE A 165 1.69 -9.56 -6.14
N VAL A 166 2.77 -8.79 -6.03
CA VAL A 166 2.85 -7.40 -6.46
C VAL A 166 4.00 -7.24 -7.43
N LEU A 167 3.73 -6.57 -8.55
CA LEU A 167 4.75 -6.15 -9.50
C LEU A 167 4.81 -4.62 -9.51
N TYR A 168 6.03 -4.11 -9.31
CA TYR A 168 6.32 -2.69 -9.33
C TYR A 168 7.00 -2.28 -10.63
N TYR A 169 6.87 -1.01 -11.00
CA TYR A 169 7.74 -0.31 -11.93
C TYR A 169 8.27 0.95 -11.26
N ASN A 170 9.58 1.16 -11.26
CA ASN A 170 10.20 2.36 -10.70
C ASN A 170 10.75 3.27 -11.80
N ILE A 171 10.33 4.53 -11.80
CA ILE A 171 10.71 5.51 -12.84
C ILE A 171 12.15 6.01 -12.72
N TYR A 172 12.76 5.89 -11.54
CA TYR A 172 14.12 6.38 -11.30
C TYR A 172 15.17 5.33 -11.66
N THR A 173 14.89 4.06 -11.41
CA THR A 173 15.78 2.94 -11.79
C THR A 173 15.43 2.34 -13.16
N ASP A 174 14.29 2.74 -13.72
CA ASP A 174 13.71 2.19 -14.95
C ASP A 174 13.66 0.65 -14.91
N GLU A 175 13.06 0.11 -13.85
CA GLU A 175 13.07 -1.33 -13.55
C GLU A 175 11.72 -1.83 -13.06
N PHE A 176 11.38 -3.04 -13.49
CA PHE A 176 10.31 -3.82 -12.92
C PHE A 176 10.86 -4.75 -11.85
N SER A 177 10.16 -4.89 -10.72
CA SER A 177 10.54 -5.78 -9.63
C SER A 177 9.33 -6.44 -9.00
N GLY A 178 9.52 -7.64 -8.45
CA GLY A 178 8.46 -8.43 -7.84
C GLY A 178 8.57 -8.51 -6.32
N GLU A 179 7.43 -8.57 -5.66
CA GLU A 179 7.29 -8.92 -4.25
C GLU A 179 6.11 -9.88 -4.07
N THR A 180 6.24 -10.81 -3.15
CA THR A 180 5.12 -11.63 -2.68
C THR A 180 4.87 -11.43 -1.21
N ARG A 181 3.65 -11.73 -0.79
CA ARG A 181 3.22 -11.66 0.59
C ARG A 181 2.54 -12.95 0.96
N ILE A 182 2.98 -13.51 2.07
CA ILE A 182 2.38 -14.71 2.63
C ILE A 182 1.92 -14.36 4.04
N ASN A 183 0.62 -14.30 4.27
CA ASN A 183 0.03 -13.92 5.56
C ASN A 183 0.62 -12.61 6.13
N ASN A 184 0.52 -11.52 5.35
CA ASN A 184 1.09 -10.19 5.60
C ASN A 184 2.63 -10.07 5.61
N ALA A 185 3.40 -11.17 5.56
CA ALA A 185 4.86 -11.11 5.53
C ALA A 185 5.38 -10.89 4.09
N PRO A 186 6.09 -9.78 3.81
CA PRO A 186 6.64 -9.51 2.49
C PRO A 186 7.91 -10.31 2.21
N HIS A 187 8.07 -10.71 0.95
CA HIS A 187 9.23 -11.41 0.40
C HIS A 187 9.60 -10.83 -0.96
N VAL A 188 10.80 -10.28 -1.07
CA VAL A 188 11.32 -9.81 -2.36
C VAL A 188 11.63 -11.00 -3.26
N ILE A 189 11.23 -10.93 -4.52
CA ILE A 189 11.50 -11.97 -5.51
C ILE A 189 12.13 -11.38 -6.77
N TYR A 190 13.23 -11.99 -7.21
CA TYR A 190 14.01 -11.51 -8.35
C TYR A 190 13.60 -12.16 -9.68
N THR A 191 12.72 -13.18 -9.63
CA THR A 191 12.24 -13.92 -10.82
C THR A 191 11.63 -12.99 -11.87
N PHE A 192 10.97 -11.92 -11.43
CA PHE A 192 10.25 -10.98 -12.30
C PHE A 192 11.02 -9.70 -12.62
N ASP A 193 12.28 -9.59 -12.18
CA ASP A 193 13.08 -8.39 -12.45
C ASP A 193 13.31 -8.20 -13.94
N ALA A 194 12.96 -7.04 -14.48
CA ALA A 194 13.05 -6.79 -15.91
C ALA A 194 13.32 -5.33 -16.21
N LYS A 195 13.95 -5.06 -17.36
CA LYS A 195 14.11 -3.69 -17.88
C LYS A 195 13.10 -3.39 -18.97
N THR A 196 12.57 -4.40 -19.65
CA THR A 196 11.62 -4.21 -20.76
C THR A 196 10.30 -4.95 -20.52
N LEU A 197 9.24 -4.49 -21.17
CA LEU A 197 7.94 -5.16 -21.13
C LEU A 197 7.98 -6.54 -21.79
N ASP A 198 8.83 -6.75 -22.79
CA ASP A 198 8.97 -8.05 -23.46
C ASP A 198 9.61 -9.08 -22.52
N GLU A 199 10.71 -8.72 -21.86
CA GLU A 199 11.34 -9.56 -20.83
C GLU A 199 10.35 -9.88 -19.69
N LEU A 200 9.63 -8.86 -19.23
CA LEU A 200 8.63 -9.03 -18.18
C LEU A 200 7.48 -9.95 -18.63
N THR A 201 7.04 -9.83 -19.88
CA THR A 201 6.00 -10.67 -20.47
C THR A 201 6.41 -12.14 -20.46
N ASP A 202 7.63 -12.44 -20.89
CA ASP A 202 8.14 -13.81 -20.89
C ASP A 202 8.24 -14.38 -19.47
N LYS A 203 8.72 -13.57 -18.51
CA LYS A 203 8.77 -13.96 -17.09
C LYS A 203 7.37 -14.25 -16.54
N LEU A 204 6.40 -13.39 -16.80
CA LEU A 204 5.02 -13.59 -16.33
C LEU A 204 4.39 -14.84 -16.94
N LYS A 205 4.55 -15.08 -18.24
CA LYS A 205 4.03 -16.28 -18.90
C LYS A 205 4.57 -17.56 -18.30
N ASN A 206 5.85 -17.57 -17.96
CA ASN A 206 6.54 -18.78 -17.50
C ASN A 206 6.40 -19.01 -15.98
N HIS A 207 6.22 -17.96 -15.18
CA HIS A 207 6.37 -18.07 -13.72
C HIS A 207 5.14 -17.63 -12.91
N LEU A 208 4.23 -16.79 -13.45
CA LEU A 208 3.16 -16.19 -12.64
C LEU A 208 2.22 -17.22 -11.98
N SER A 209 1.71 -18.19 -12.74
CA SER A 209 0.81 -19.23 -12.18
C SER A 209 1.51 -20.09 -11.14
N ALA A 210 2.79 -20.44 -11.36
CA ALA A 210 3.56 -21.22 -10.41
C ALA A 210 3.81 -20.44 -9.11
N GLU A 211 4.14 -19.14 -9.22
CA GLU A 211 4.36 -18.26 -8.08
C GLU A 211 3.07 -18.12 -7.25
N LEU A 212 1.94 -17.82 -7.88
CA LEU A 212 0.65 -17.70 -7.18
C LEU A 212 0.26 -19.00 -6.45
N LYS A 213 0.53 -20.17 -7.04
CA LYS A 213 0.33 -21.46 -6.35
C LYS A 213 1.22 -21.61 -5.13
N ALA A 214 2.48 -21.19 -5.21
CA ALA A 214 3.43 -21.28 -4.10
C ALA A 214 3.02 -20.39 -2.93
N ILE A 215 2.49 -19.19 -3.19
CA ILE A 215 2.00 -18.26 -2.16
C ILE A 215 0.85 -18.84 -1.32
N ARG A 216 0.05 -19.76 -1.87
CA ARG A 216 -1.09 -20.39 -1.17
C ARG A 216 -0.75 -21.61 -0.32
N GLN A 217 0.46 -22.15 -0.44
CA GLN A 217 0.89 -23.35 0.27
C GLN A 217 1.36 -23.01 1.68
#